data_AF-Q23AF0-F1
#
_entry.id   AF-Q23AF0-F1
#
_cell.length_a   1.000
_cell.length_b   1.000
_cell.length_c   1.000
_cell.angle_alpha   90.00
_cell.angle_beta   90.00
_cell.angle_gamma   90.00
#
_symmetry.space_group_name_H-M   'P 1'
#
loop_
_entity.id
_entity.type
_entity.pdbx_description
1 polymer ?
#
loop_
_entity_poly.entity_id
_entity_poly.type
_entity_poly.pdbx_seq_one_letter_code
_entity_poly.pdbx_strand_id
1 'polypeptide(L)'
;MENSQEQIFFRFQSKNEISELLNQIMQFKQLFFERVCKQIEDDYEVNNIWSQFIIRYLQYPDYCLLFKNQIQITADYYLLQHLAKKGFDQQKDPLFLRDLELFNNQISSKFNLTMEKIAKDQEGLSQDFNLMIYKQKLSNADEYSFNISDYNMLQQRYQNFQTIQDEQDQSDQEEVNQLLSQEEQNKDLSISDQRSQGNNIAHKDTIMNQKIFLTLFWYDYIGIQNGQQWSLNSEVFDLLKQFLNINTEVFASPFNRNLENYFSLFESDKYFGSFGNFNKNYLNIQQNFQANPPFIDNLFTHFAAQILQILEINTQNNREIGCVIVFPWQDNQGYYQLQNSDYFIDEIELLKNAHYYTDQNSCSSIKSKFNTYILILGNTFFKDKYLQCPYLSDSIVQAFQIKKHNIKLLKQI
;
A
#
# COMPACT_ATOMS: atom_id res chain seq x y z
N MET A 1 -3.53 43.50 10.35
CA MET A 1 -2.28 43.45 9.55
C MET A 1 -1.17 42.67 10.26
N GLU A 2 -1.16 42.58 11.59
CA GLU A 2 -0.20 41.71 12.32
C GLU A 2 -0.51 40.21 12.15
N ASN A 3 -1.78 39.79 12.19
CA ASN A 3 -2.19 38.39 11.93
C ASN A 3 -1.75 37.83 10.56
N SER A 4 -1.58 38.68 9.55
CA SER A 4 -1.12 38.23 8.22
C SER A 4 0.39 37.98 8.16
N GLN A 5 1.20 38.70 8.96
CA GLN A 5 2.65 38.52 8.95
C GLN A 5 3.09 37.30 9.76
N GLU A 6 2.44 37.03 10.89
CA GLU A 6 2.68 35.80 11.66
C GLU A 6 2.25 34.56 10.87
N GLN A 7 1.09 34.58 10.23
CA GLN A 7 0.66 33.47 9.35
C GLN A 7 1.62 33.25 8.18
N ILE A 8 2.17 34.31 7.58
CA ILE A 8 3.19 34.18 6.53
C ILE A 8 4.50 33.60 7.10
N PHE A 9 4.93 34.04 8.28
CA PHE A 9 6.15 33.55 8.93
C PHE A 9 6.08 32.05 9.27
N PHE A 10 4.96 31.60 9.85
CA PHE A 10 4.71 30.18 10.12
C PHE A 10 4.68 29.33 8.83
N ARG A 11 4.09 29.84 7.74
CA ARG A 11 4.07 29.16 6.42
C ARG A 11 5.48 28.92 5.85
N PHE A 12 6.41 29.86 6.03
CA PHE A 12 7.79 29.68 5.58
C PHE A 12 8.57 28.65 6.42
N GLN A 13 8.25 28.55 7.71
CA GLN A 13 8.93 27.63 8.61
C GLN A 13 8.60 26.16 8.28
N SER A 14 7.31 25.82 8.13
CA SER A 14 6.88 24.44 7.86
C SER A 14 7.35 23.92 6.49
N LYS A 15 7.50 24.81 5.49
CA LYS A 15 8.12 24.51 4.20
C LYS A 15 9.60 24.12 4.33
N ASN A 16 10.38 24.91 5.06
CA ASN A 16 11.80 24.62 5.26
C ASN A 16 11.98 23.33 6.06
N GLU A 17 11.11 23.06 7.04
CA GLU A 17 11.16 21.85 7.85
C GLU A 17 10.83 20.58 7.06
N ILE A 18 9.81 20.60 6.19
CA ILE A 18 9.51 19.46 5.30
C ILE A 18 10.66 19.24 4.32
N SER A 19 11.20 20.31 3.73
CA SER A 19 12.35 20.19 2.84
C SER A 19 13.58 19.64 3.56
N GLU A 20 13.82 20.05 4.81
CA GLU A 20 14.92 19.54 5.63
C GLU A 20 14.72 18.06 5.95
N LEU A 21 13.51 17.65 6.31
CA LEU A 21 13.16 16.25 6.57
C LEU A 21 13.36 15.39 5.33
N LEU A 22 12.88 15.83 4.16
CA LEU A 22 13.10 15.15 2.88
C LEU A 22 14.59 15.03 2.57
N ASN A 23 15.37 16.09 2.75
CA ASN A 23 16.81 16.06 2.54
C ASN A 23 17.53 15.09 3.48
N GLN A 24 17.13 15.02 4.76
CA GLN A 24 17.72 14.06 5.72
C GLN A 24 17.38 12.62 5.37
N ILE A 25 16.13 12.37 4.97
CA ILE A 25 15.71 11.08 4.43
C ILE A 25 16.51 10.69 3.20
N MET A 26 16.75 11.65 2.31
CA MET A 26 17.57 11.43 1.13
C MET A 26 19.03 11.12 1.48
N GLN A 27 19.61 11.85 2.43
CA GLN A 27 20.94 11.56 2.95
C GLN A 27 21.02 10.17 3.58
N PHE A 28 19.95 9.71 4.25
CA PHE A 28 19.91 8.35 4.80
C PHE A 28 19.90 7.29 3.72
N LYS A 29 19.01 7.44 2.74
CA LYS A 29 18.93 6.54 1.59
C LYS A 29 20.27 6.53 0.87
N GLN A 30 20.88 7.70 0.62
CA GLN A 30 22.20 7.80 0.02
C GLN A 30 23.27 7.11 0.87
N LEU A 31 23.32 7.33 2.19
CA LEU A 31 24.28 6.68 3.07
C LEU A 31 24.12 5.15 3.08
N PHE A 32 22.87 4.67 3.10
CA PHE A 32 22.55 3.25 2.97
C PHE A 32 23.12 2.71 1.66
N PHE A 33 22.81 3.37 0.54
CA PHE A 33 23.28 2.98 -0.78
C PHE A 33 24.81 3.05 -0.85
N GLU A 34 25.46 4.14 -0.46
CA GLU A 34 26.91 4.28 -0.48
C GLU A 34 27.64 3.18 0.30
N ARG A 35 27.06 2.65 1.38
CA ARG A 35 27.67 1.58 2.16
C ARG A 35 27.34 0.19 1.64
N VAL A 36 26.10 0.00 1.19
CA VAL A 36 25.61 -1.28 0.64
C VAL A 36 26.11 -1.48 -0.81
N CYS A 37 25.96 -0.49 -1.70
CA CYS A 37 26.49 -0.49 -3.08
C CYS A 37 28.01 -0.69 -3.13
N LYS A 38 28.79 -0.23 -2.14
CA LYS A 38 30.24 -0.51 -2.08
C LYS A 38 30.56 -2.00 -1.98
N GLN A 39 29.60 -2.80 -1.52
CA GLN A 39 29.74 -4.25 -1.34
C GLN A 39 28.86 -5.05 -2.31
N ILE A 40 27.90 -4.40 -2.98
CA ILE A 40 26.91 -5.00 -3.87
C ILE A 40 26.92 -4.22 -5.20
N GLU A 41 27.36 -4.87 -6.28
CA GLU A 41 27.62 -4.20 -7.58
C GLU A 41 26.36 -3.84 -8.38
N ASP A 42 25.17 -4.24 -7.95
CA ASP A 42 23.90 -4.05 -8.68
C ASP A 42 22.95 -3.07 -7.97
N ASP A 43 22.76 -1.88 -8.56
CA ASP A 43 21.87 -0.83 -8.03
C ASP A 43 20.40 -1.28 -7.92
N TYR A 44 19.95 -2.20 -8.78
CA TYR A 44 18.60 -2.77 -8.69
C TYR A 44 18.46 -3.60 -7.41
N GLU A 45 19.50 -4.38 -7.08
CA GLU A 45 19.54 -5.17 -5.86
C GLU A 45 19.60 -4.29 -4.61
N VAL A 46 20.32 -3.18 -4.64
CA VAL A 46 20.35 -2.24 -3.50
C VAL A 46 18.98 -1.61 -3.24
N ASN A 47 18.27 -1.20 -4.29
CA ASN A 47 16.88 -0.75 -4.16
C ASN A 47 15.98 -1.84 -3.59
N ASN A 48 16.14 -3.10 -4.03
CA ASN A 48 15.37 -4.21 -3.49
C ASN A 48 15.63 -4.44 -2.01
N ILE A 49 16.90 -4.43 -1.60
CA ILE A 49 17.28 -4.58 -0.19
C ILE A 49 16.65 -3.45 0.64
N TRP A 50 16.72 -2.21 0.17
CA TRP A 50 16.08 -1.06 0.82
C TRP A 50 14.58 -1.25 0.99
N SER A 51 13.86 -1.59 -0.09
CA SER A 51 12.41 -1.80 0.00
C SER A 51 12.05 -2.96 0.92
N GLN A 52 12.77 -4.09 0.85
CA GLN A 52 12.53 -5.23 1.73
C GLN A 52 12.83 -4.90 3.19
N PHE A 53 13.89 -4.14 3.46
CA PHE A 53 14.19 -3.62 4.80
C PHE A 53 12.97 -2.88 5.33
N ILE A 54 12.50 -1.85 4.62
CA ILE A 54 11.37 -1.05 5.09
C ILE A 54 10.08 -1.87 5.24
N ILE A 55 9.76 -2.73 4.26
CA ILE A 55 8.55 -3.57 4.31
C ILE A 55 8.58 -4.50 5.53
N ARG A 56 9.71 -5.15 5.82
CA ARG A 56 9.86 -6.02 6.99
C ARG A 56 9.55 -5.26 8.28
N TYR A 57 10.12 -4.07 8.46
CA TYR A 57 9.86 -3.27 9.66
C TYR A 57 8.40 -2.78 9.75
N LEU A 58 7.75 -2.48 8.62
CA LEU A 58 6.36 -2.02 8.65
C LEU A 58 5.33 -3.14 8.85
N GLN A 59 5.67 -4.37 8.50
CA GLN A 59 4.74 -5.51 8.50
C GLN A 59 4.59 -6.21 9.85
N TYR A 60 5.44 -5.93 10.83
CA TYR A 60 5.29 -6.49 12.18
C TYR A 60 4.38 -5.60 13.05
N PRO A 61 3.44 -6.19 13.82
CA PRO A 61 2.33 -5.50 14.47
C PRO A 61 2.73 -4.35 15.40
N ASP A 62 3.92 -4.41 16.02
CA ASP A 62 4.42 -3.39 16.94
C ASP A 62 5.21 -2.24 16.24
N TYR A 63 5.57 -2.42 14.97
CA TYR A 63 6.64 -1.69 14.27
C TYR A 63 6.16 -0.84 13.09
N CYS A 64 4.84 -0.74 12.90
CA CYS A 64 4.20 0.08 11.87
C CYS A 64 4.34 1.61 12.09
N LEU A 65 5.42 2.01 12.74
CA LEU A 65 5.94 3.36 12.80
C LEU A 65 7.41 3.16 12.46
N LEU A 66 7.75 3.41 11.19
CA LEU A 66 9.13 3.54 10.69
C LEU A 66 10.03 4.38 11.61
N PHE A 67 9.39 5.13 12.50
CA PHE A 67 9.95 6.13 13.37
C PHE A 67 9.58 5.99 14.86
N LYS A 68 9.43 4.77 15.37
CA LYS A 68 9.48 4.53 16.82
C LYS A 68 10.93 4.56 17.27
N ASN A 69 11.22 5.34 18.32
CA ASN A 69 12.49 5.26 19.03
C ASN A 69 12.71 3.79 19.46
N GLN A 70 13.92 3.25 19.26
CA GLN A 70 14.38 1.92 19.73
C GLN A 70 14.24 0.72 18.76
N ILE A 71 14.31 0.91 17.43
CA ILE A 71 14.48 -0.24 16.53
C ILE A 71 15.94 -0.72 16.59
N GLN A 72 16.17 -1.90 17.20
CA GLN A 72 17.48 -2.58 17.18
C GLN A 72 17.69 -3.30 15.85
N ILE A 73 18.17 -2.58 14.82
CA ILE A 73 18.50 -3.19 13.52
C ILE A 73 19.56 -4.28 13.65
N THR A 74 20.45 -4.15 14.64
CA THR A 74 21.48 -5.14 14.99
C THR A 74 20.94 -6.53 15.36
N ALA A 75 19.66 -6.64 15.72
CA ALA A 75 19.00 -7.91 16.06
C ALA A 75 18.20 -8.53 14.91
N ASP A 76 18.11 -7.87 13.74
CA ASP A 76 17.35 -8.39 12.60
C ASP A 76 18.15 -9.47 11.85
N TYR A 77 18.02 -10.71 12.33
CA TYR A 77 18.62 -11.89 11.74
C TYR A 77 18.33 -12.02 10.23
N TYR A 78 17.13 -11.67 9.79
CA TYR A 78 16.69 -11.86 8.41
C TYR A 78 17.27 -10.81 7.47
N LEU A 79 17.37 -9.56 7.90
CA LEU A 79 18.10 -8.53 7.17
C LEU A 79 19.57 -8.93 7.03
N LEU A 80 20.22 -9.35 8.12
CA LEU A 80 21.62 -9.75 8.10
C LEU A 80 21.86 -10.95 7.19
N GLN A 81 20.99 -11.97 7.24
CA GLN A 81 21.08 -13.12 6.34
C GLN A 81 20.88 -12.70 4.87
N HIS A 82 19.96 -11.79 4.59
CA HIS A 82 19.71 -11.30 3.23
C HIS A 82 20.90 -10.48 2.70
N LEU A 83 21.41 -9.55 3.50
CA LEU A 83 22.61 -8.77 3.20
C LEU A 83 23.82 -9.70 2.94
N ALA A 84 24.04 -10.69 3.81
CA ALA A 84 25.13 -11.67 3.66
C ALA A 84 24.99 -12.50 2.37
N LYS A 85 23.78 -12.96 2.02
CA LYS A 85 23.50 -13.65 0.75
C LYS A 85 23.83 -12.79 -0.47
N LYS A 86 23.73 -11.46 -0.34
CA LYS A 86 24.03 -10.50 -1.41
C LYS A 86 25.48 -9.99 -1.36
N GLY A 87 26.32 -10.52 -0.49
CA GLY A 87 27.76 -10.23 -0.44
C GLY A 87 28.19 -9.18 0.58
N PHE A 88 27.26 -8.64 1.38
CA PHE A 88 27.62 -7.75 2.48
C PHE A 88 28.36 -8.52 3.59
N ASP A 89 29.50 -7.98 4.01
CA ASP A 89 30.32 -8.55 5.06
C ASP A 89 30.41 -7.57 6.24
N GLN A 90 29.75 -7.93 7.34
CA GLN A 90 29.75 -7.11 8.56
C GLN A 90 31.16 -6.90 9.13
N GLN A 91 32.12 -7.79 8.84
CA GLN A 91 33.51 -7.60 9.29
C GLN A 91 34.20 -6.47 8.52
N LYS A 92 33.78 -6.21 7.28
CA LYS A 92 34.32 -5.12 6.45
C LYS A 92 33.72 -3.76 6.79
N ASP A 93 32.49 -3.73 7.31
CA ASP A 93 31.86 -2.51 7.84
C ASP A 93 31.12 -2.80 9.18
N PRO A 94 31.87 -2.90 10.30
CA PRO A 94 31.28 -3.21 11.60
C PRO A 94 30.40 -2.09 12.15
N LEU A 95 30.48 -0.88 11.57
CA LEU A 95 29.70 0.29 12.00
C LEU A 95 28.38 0.43 11.25
N PHE A 96 28.21 -0.24 10.09
CA PHE A 96 27.02 -0.11 9.24
C PHE A 96 25.70 -0.19 10.00
N LEU A 97 25.49 -1.25 10.79
CA LEU A 97 24.22 -1.46 11.51
C LEU A 97 23.99 -0.41 12.60
N ARG A 98 25.05 -0.02 13.30
CA ARG A 98 25.00 1.02 14.33
C ARG A 98 24.64 2.36 13.71
N ASP A 99 25.29 2.70 12.60
CA ASP A 99 25.06 3.97 11.91
C ASP A 99 23.64 4.02 11.33
N LEU A 100 23.15 2.89 10.79
CA LEU A 100 21.79 2.76 10.29
C LEU A 100 20.75 2.90 11.43
N GLU A 101 21.04 2.34 12.60
CA GLU A 101 20.20 2.51 13.80
C GLU A 101 20.20 3.95 14.33
N LEU A 102 21.36 4.60 14.40
CA LEU A 102 21.47 6.01 14.79
C LEU A 102 20.70 6.93 13.83
N PHE A 103 20.86 6.71 12.52
CA PHE A 103 20.21 7.52 11.51
C PHE A 103 18.70 7.30 11.50
N ASN A 104 18.24 6.05 11.65
CA ASN A 104 16.82 5.75 11.80
C ASN A 104 16.22 6.52 12.99
N ASN A 105 16.87 6.48 14.16
CA ASN A 105 16.40 7.22 15.34
C ASN A 105 16.37 8.76 15.12
N GLN A 106 17.33 9.32 14.38
CA GLN A 106 17.36 10.75 14.05
C GLN A 106 16.21 11.16 13.13
N ILE A 107 16.01 10.44 12.01
CA ILE A 107 14.86 10.68 11.12
C ILE A 107 13.57 10.48 11.88
N SER A 108 13.52 9.47 12.76
CA SER A 108 12.33 9.19 13.55
C SER A 108 11.87 10.38 14.36
N SER A 109 12.80 10.93 15.14
CA SER A 109 12.54 12.08 15.98
C SER A 109 12.13 13.30 15.13
N LYS A 110 12.84 13.56 14.02
CA LYS A 110 12.53 14.69 13.15
C LYS A 110 11.17 14.55 12.47
N PHE A 111 10.85 13.38 11.91
CA PHE A 111 9.57 13.09 11.27
C PHE A 111 8.41 13.35 12.23
N ASN A 112 8.48 12.77 13.44
CA ASN A 112 7.42 12.94 14.44
C ASN A 112 7.24 14.42 14.82
N LEU A 113 8.34 15.16 15.02
CA LEU A 113 8.29 16.59 15.30
C LEU A 113 7.69 17.40 14.14
N THR A 114 8.08 17.11 12.89
CA THR A 114 7.52 17.77 11.70
C THR A 114 6.03 17.46 11.56
N MET A 115 5.61 16.21 11.77
CA MET A 115 4.20 15.82 11.69
C MET A 115 3.36 16.45 12.80
N GLU A 116 3.87 16.55 14.03
CA GLU A 116 3.19 17.26 15.13
C GLU A 116 3.01 18.74 14.81
N LYS A 117 3.98 19.39 14.18
CA LYS A 117 3.88 20.79 13.76
C LYS A 117 2.89 20.97 12.61
N ILE A 118 2.96 20.13 11.58
CA ILE A 118 1.98 20.12 10.48
C ILE A 118 0.55 19.93 11.02
N ALA A 119 0.37 19.03 11.99
CA ALA A 119 -0.92 18.79 12.62
C ALA A 119 -1.45 19.98 13.44
N LYS A 120 -0.55 20.84 13.96
CA LYS A 120 -0.89 22.07 14.68
C LYS A 120 -1.19 23.24 13.73
N ASP A 121 -0.63 23.25 12.52
CA ASP A 121 -0.71 24.35 11.54
C ASP A 121 -1.91 24.26 10.54
N GLN A 122 -3.05 23.67 10.95
CA GLN A 122 -4.13 23.24 10.03
C GLN A 122 -4.75 24.32 9.11
N GLU A 123 -4.56 25.61 9.38
CA GLU A 123 -5.18 26.70 8.62
C GLU A 123 -4.31 27.28 7.47
N GLY A 124 -2.99 27.01 7.44
CA GLY A 124 -2.06 27.70 6.53
C GLY A 124 -1.55 26.90 5.33
N LEU A 125 -1.69 25.58 5.33
CA LEU A 125 -0.95 24.68 4.44
C LEU A 125 -1.62 24.42 3.08
N SER A 126 -2.93 24.62 2.91
CA SER A 126 -3.68 24.07 1.76
C SER A 126 -3.21 24.53 0.38
N GLN A 127 -2.86 25.80 0.22
CA GLN A 127 -2.53 26.37 -1.10
C GLN A 127 -1.02 26.33 -1.40
N ASP A 128 -0.17 26.57 -0.40
CA ASP A 128 1.29 26.61 -0.59
C ASP A 128 1.93 25.23 -0.56
N PHE A 129 1.33 24.24 0.13
CA PHE A 129 1.82 22.86 0.14
C PHE A 129 1.71 22.20 -1.23
N ASN A 130 0.59 22.42 -1.93
CA ASN A 130 0.40 22.00 -3.32
C ASN A 130 1.43 22.67 -4.25
N LEU A 131 1.66 23.98 -4.07
CA LEU A 131 2.63 24.72 -4.88
C LEU A 131 4.08 24.37 -4.55
N MET A 132 4.38 23.92 -3.33
CA MET A 132 5.71 23.53 -2.87
C MET A 132 6.11 22.15 -3.39
N ILE A 133 5.22 21.15 -3.26
CA ILE A 133 5.38 19.83 -3.88
C ILE A 133 5.55 19.98 -5.40
N TYR A 134 4.83 20.94 -6.00
CA TYR A 134 4.88 21.24 -7.42
C TYR A 134 6.16 21.99 -7.85
N LYS A 135 6.60 23.02 -7.11
CA LYS A 135 7.75 23.87 -7.47
C LYS A 135 9.12 23.27 -7.13
N GLN A 136 9.24 22.50 -6.04
CA GLN A 136 10.53 21.93 -5.64
C GLN A 136 11.01 20.81 -6.60
N LYS A 137 10.09 20.24 -7.38
CA LYS A 137 10.36 19.25 -8.43
C LYS A 137 10.76 19.86 -9.76
N LEU A 138 10.21 21.01 -10.11
CA LEU A 138 10.62 21.74 -11.32
C LEU A 138 12.07 22.26 -11.24
N SER A 139 12.64 22.42 -10.04
CA SER A 139 14.02 22.87 -9.86
C SER A 139 15.07 21.74 -9.80
N ASN A 140 14.67 20.50 -9.50
CA ASN A 140 15.58 19.34 -9.32
C ASN A 140 15.19 18.18 -10.26
N ALA A 141 14.96 18.47 -11.53
CA ALA A 141 14.22 17.64 -12.50
C ALA A 141 14.83 16.27 -12.86
N ASP A 142 15.93 15.82 -12.25
CA ASP A 142 16.67 14.66 -12.75
C ASP A 142 16.47 13.34 -11.96
N GLU A 143 15.84 13.31 -10.77
CA GLU A 143 15.78 12.04 -10.00
C GLU A 143 14.45 11.64 -9.34
N TYR A 144 13.41 12.49 -9.23
CA TYR A 144 12.18 12.12 -8.50
C TYR A 144 10.89 12.46 -9.26
N SER A 145 10.27 11.46 -9.87
CA SER A 145 9.01 11.57 -10.61
C SER A 145 7.81 11.15 -9.77
N PHE A 146 7.33 12.03 -8.89
CA PHE A 146 5.91 11.96 -8.58
C PHE A 146 5.14 12.44 -9.79
N ASN A 147 4.47 11.52 -10.47
CA ASN A 147 3.73 11.85 -11.67
C ASN A 147 2.47 12.64 -11.25
N ILE A 148 2.14 13.71 -11.97
CA ILE A 148 0.85 14.41 -11.83
C ILE A 148 -0.32 13.42 -11.92
N SER A 149 -0.14 12.36 -12.70
CA SER A 149 -1.06 11.22 -12.78
C SER A 149 -1.35 10.57 -11.42
N ASP A 150 -0.35 10.38 -10.56
CA ASP A 150 -0.51 9.71 -9.28
C ASP A 150 -1.30 10.58 -8.29
N TYR A 151 -1.00 11.87 -8.27
CA TYR A 151 -1.75 12.84 -7.48
C TYR A 151 -3.22 12.88 -7.90
N ASN A 152 -3.49 13.03 -9.21
CA ASN A 152 -4.85 13.10 -9.73
C ASN A 152 -5.63 11.82 -9.45
N MET A 153 -4.98 10.66 -9.58
CA MET A 153 -5.59 9.37 -9.25
C MET A 153 -5.94 9.28 -7.76
N LEU A 154 -5.04 9.65 -6.86
CA LEU A 154 -5.31 9.65 -5.42
C LEU A 154 -6.41 10.64 -5.05
N GLN A 155 -6.42 11.82 -5.66
CA GLN A 155 -7.47 12.82 -5.47
C GLN A 155 -8.83 12.25 -5.87
N GLN A 156 -8.93 11.63 -7.04
CA GLN A 156 -10.16 10.98 -7.49
C GLN A 156 -10.60 9.86 -6.54
N ARG A 157 -9.67 9.01 -6.10
CA ARG A 157 -9.96 7.91 -5.16
C ARG A 157 -10.43 8.43 -3.80
N TYR A 158 -9.83 9.51 -3.31
CA TYR A 158 -10.25 10.17 -2.07
C TYR A 158 -11.67 10.71 -2.21
N GLN A 159 -11.94 11.48 -3.27
CA GLN A 159 -13.26 12.04 -3.53
C GLN A 159 -14.33 10.96 -3.62
N ASN A 160 -14.11 9.92 -4.43
CA ASN A 160 -15.05 8.81 -4.56
C ASN A 160 -15.31 8.11 -3.21
N PHE A 161 -14.26 7.89 -2.42
CA PHE A 161 -14.41 7.25 -1.12
C PHE A 161 -15.20 8.11 -0.13
N GLN A 162 -14.95 9.42 -0.10
CA GLN A 162 -15.73 10.35 0.71
C GLN A 162 -17.21 10.40 0.29
N THR A 163 -17.50 10.39 -1.02
CA THR A 163 -18.88 10.31 -1.51
C THR A 163 -19.59 9.05 -1.01
N ILE A 164 -18.94 7.89 -1.07
CA ILE A 164 -19.50 6.62 -0.57
C ILE A 164 -19.77 6.69 0.93
N GLN A 165 -18.84 7.27 1.71
CA GLN A 165 -19.04 7.44 3.16
C GLN A 165 -20.19 8.40 3.47
N ASP A 166 -20.26 9.53 2.77
CA ASP A 166 -21.35 10.51 2.94
C ASP A 166 -22.71 9.89 2.57
N GLU A 167 -22.78 9.05 1.53
CA GLU A 167 -24.00 8.31 1.14
C GLU A 167 -24.40 7.24 2.17
N GLN A 168 -23.43 6.52 2.73
CA GLN A 168 -23.68 5.53 3.80
C GLN A 168 -24.15 6.21 5.10
N ASP A 169 -23.49 7.29 5.51
CA ASP A 169 -23.88 8.07 6.68
C ASP A 169 -25.27 8.69 6.50
N GLN A 170 -25.62 9.12 5.28
CA GLN A 170 -26.98 9.60 4.96
C GLN A 170 -28.02 8.49 4.99
N SER A 171 -27.71 7.30 4.46
CA SER A 171 -28.60 6.13 4.52
C SER A 171 -28.84 5.68 5.97
N ASP A 172 -27.79 5.60 6.77
CA ASP A 172 -27.87 5.22 8.19
C ASP A 172 -28.62 6.29 8.99
N GLN A 173 -28.41 7.58 8.68
CA GLN A 173 -29.18 8.68 9.24
C GLN A 173 -30.64 8.67 8.79
N GLU A 174 -30.95 8.30 7.54
CA GLU A 174 -32.33 8.14 7.06
C GLU A 174 -33.02 6.96 7.74
N GLU A 175 -32.32 5.85 7.99
CA GLU A 175 -32.85 4.70 8.74
C GLU A 175 -33.10 5.07 10.22
N VAL A 176 -32.16 5.77 10.85
CA VAL A 176 -32.32 6.31 12.20
C VAL A 176 -33.40 7.39 12.24
N ASN A 177 -33.52 8.25 11.23
CA ASN A 177 -34.56 9.27 11.13
C ASN A 177 -35.92 8.65 10.81
N GLN A 178 -36.00 7.53 10.09
CA GLN A 178 -37.24 6.76 9.91
C GLN A 178 -37.68 6.09 11.21
N LEU A 179 -36.72 5.67 12.05
CA LEU A 179 -36.99 5.18 13.41
C LEU A 179 -37.39 6.32 14.36
N LEU A 180 -36.78 7.51 14.27
CA LEU A 180 -37.05 8.68 15.11
C LEU A 180 -38.26 9.52 14.65
N SER A 181 -38.64 9.45 13.38
CA SER A 181 -39.86 10.10 12.85
C SER A 181 -41.14 9.35 13.23
N GLN A 182 -41.03 8.19 13.89
CA GLN A 182 -42.12 7.62 14.68
C GLN A 182 -42.28 8.27 16.06
N GLU A 183 -41.32 9.08 16.53
CA GLU A 183 -41.36 9.62 17.89
C GLU A 183 -41.42 11.14 18.06
N GLU A 184 -41.01 12.02 17.15
CA GLU A 184 -41.28 13.45 17.40
C GLU A 184 -41.21 14.38 16.18
N GLN A 185 -42.26 15.20 16.04
CA GLN A 185 -42.32 16.36 15.15
C GLN A 185 -41.73 17.60 15.83
N ASN A 186 -41.13 18.44 14.98
CA ASN A 186 -40.80 19.86 15.14
C ASN A 186 -39.42 20.20 15.70
N LYS A 187 -38.59 20.80 14.84
CA LYS A 187 -38.17 22.21 15.00
C LYS A 187 -37.43 22.75 13.78
N ASP A 188 -37.85 23.97 13.41
CA ASP A 188 -37.18 24.88 12.49
C ASP A 188 -35.72 25.13 12.86
N LEU A 189 -34.83 25.16 11.87
CA LEU A 189 -33.58 25.91 11.95
C LEU A 189 -33.28 26.64 10.63
N SER A 190 -33.07 27.95 10.78
CA SER A 190 -32.86 28.94 9.73
C SER A 190 -31.38 29.21 9.45
N ILE A 191 -31.03 29.22 8.16
CA ILE A 191 -30.13 30.12 7.41
C ILE A 191 -28.94 30.75 8.17
N SER A 192 -27.73 30.20 7.98
CA SER A 192 -26.46 30.96 8.04
C SER A 192 -25.31 30.27 7.24
N ASP A 193 -25.51 30.00 5.94
CA ASP A 193 -24.66 29.00 5.23
C ASP A 193 -23.54 29.51 4.31
N GLN A 194 -23.38 30.79 4.02
CA GLN A 194 -22.46 31.17 2.92
C GLN A 194 -21.00 31.48 3.33
N ARG A 195 -20.73 31.82 4.60
CA ARG A 195 -19.35 32.04 5.10
C ARG A 195 -18.71 30.80 5.73
N SER A 196 -19.53 29.92 6.30
CA SER A 196 -19.12 28.60 6.82
C SER A 196 -18.73 27.65 5.69
N GLN A 197 -19.41 27.70 4.53
CA GLN A 197 -19.11 26.86 3.37
C GLN A 197 -17.70 27.13 2.78
N GLY A 198 -17.30 28.39 2.63
CA GLY A 198 -15.98 28.73 2.07
C GLY A 198 -14.79 28.26 2.93
N ASN A 199 -14.90 28.41 4.27
CA ASN A 199 -13.89 27.92 5.21
C ASN A 199 -13.91 26.38 5.30
N ASN A 200 -15.08 25.75 5.24
CA ASN A 200 -15.21 24.29 5.24
C ASN A 200 -14.62 23.64 3.99
N ILE A 201 -14.82 24.23 2.81
CA ILE A 201 -14.24 23.72 1.56
C ILE A 201 -12.70 23.81 1.60
N ALA A 202 -12.16 24.98 1.96
CA ALA A 202 -10.71 25.17 2.05
C ALA A 202 -10.07 24.22 3.08
N HIS A 203 -10.74 23.96 4.20
CA HIS A 203 -10.29 23.02 5.24
C HIS A 203 -10.34 21.56 4.77
N LYS A 204 -11.42 21.15 4.08
CA LYS A 204 -11.53 19.81 3.48
C LYS A 204 -10.42 19.56 2.45
N ASP A 205 -10.11 20.56 1.63
CA ASP A 205 -9.01 20.49 0.67
C ASP A 205 -7.65 20.36 1.35
N THR A 206 -7.40 21.08 2.46
CA THR A 206 -6.16 20.93 3.25
C THR A 206 -5.96 19.50 3.72
N ILE A 207 -6.98 18.91 4.31
CA ILE A 207 -6.90 17.55 4.87
C ILE A 207 -6.62 16.55 3.75
N MET A 208 -7.36 16.62 2.65
CA MET A 208 -7.15 15.76 1.48
C MET A 208 -5.70 15.81 1.00
N ASN A 209 -5.16 17.02 0.80
CA ASN A 209 -3.80 17.20 0.27
C ASN A 209 -2.74 16.66 1.24
N GLN A 210 -2.94 16.82 2.55
CA GLN A 210 -2.07 16.20 3.57
C GLN A 210 -2.08 14.66 3.46
N LYS A 211 -3.25 14.03 3.26
CA LYS A 211 -3.35 12.57 3.13
C LYS A 211 -2.71 12.07 1.83
N ILE A 212 -2.93 12.78 0.73
CA ILE A 212 -2.31 12.49 -0.56
C ILE A 212 -0.79 12.58 -0.45
N PHE A 213 -0.27 13.65 0.16
CA PHE A 213 1.17 13.79 0.37
C PHE A 213 1.76 12.67 1.21
N LEU A 214 1.14 12.33 2.35
CA LEU A 214 1.64 11.26 3.20
C LEU A 214 1.72 9.94 2.43
N THR A 215 0.69 9.64 1.66
CA THR A 215 0.63 8.43 0.83
C THR A 215 1.72 8.43 -0.23
N LEU A 216 1.84 9.52 -1.00
CA LEU A 216 2.89 9.70 -1.99
C LEU A 216 4.28 9.54 -1.38
N PHE A 217 4.55 10.27 -0.30
CA PHE A 217 5.80 10.23 0.45
C PHE A 217 6.15 8.81 0.91
N TRP A 218 5.19 8.08 1.48
CA TRP A 218 5.43 6.74 1.99
C TRP A 218 5.80 5.75 0.88
N TYR A 219 5.05 5.73 -0.23
CA TYR A 219 5.30 4.79 -1.32
C TYR A 219 6.56 5.12 -2.13
N ASP A 220 6.92 6.40 -2.24
CA ASP A 220 8.20 6.84 -2.80
C ASP A 220 9.38 6.50 -1.87
N TYR A 221 9.22 6.72 -0.56
CA TYR A 221 10.23 6.42 0.45
C TYR A 221 10.61 4.93 0.47
N ILE A 222 9.63 4.01 0.41
CA ILE A 222 9.93 2.57 0.30
C ILE A 222 10.60 2.24 -1.04
N GLY A 223 10.36 3.04 -2.09
CA GLY A 223 10.79 2.71 -3.44
C GLY A 223 9.97 1.58 -4.06
N ILE A 224 8.69 1.43 -3.67
CA ILE A 224 7.79 0.36 -4.17
C ILE A 224 7.64 0.43 -5.70
N GLN A 225 7.89 1.59 -6.30
CA GLN A 225 7.90 1.77 -7.76
C GLN A 225 8.92 0.88 -8.50
N ASN A 226 9.88 0.25 -7.79
CA ASN A 226 10.97 -0.54 -8.38
C ASN A 226 10.78 -2.09 -8.32
N GLY A 227 9.56 -2.61 -8.14
CA GLY A 227 9.26 -4.01 -8.51
C GLY A 227 9.34 -5.06 -7.40
N GLN A 228 8.95 -4.72 -6.17
CA GLN A 228 8.78 -5.70 -5.09
C GLN A 228 7.52 -6.58 -5.23
N GLN A 229 6.59 -6.14 -6.07
CA GLN A 229 5.40 -6.88 -6.50
C GLN A 229 4.94 -6.31 -7.84
N TRP A 230 4.40 -7.16 -8.71
CA TRP A 230 3.80 -6.72 -9.97
C TRP A 230 2.29 -7.00 -9.95
N SER A 231 1.50 -6.09 -10.51
CA SER A 231 0.04 -6.25 -10.52
C SER A 231 -0.37 -7.32 -11.52
N LEU A 232 -1.41 -8.08 -11.17
CA LEU A 232 -2.02 -9.03 -12.10
C LEU A 232 -2.76 -8.25 -13.19
N ASN A 233 -3.09 -8.93 -14.29
CA ASN A 233 -3.88 -8.32 -15.34
C ASN A 233 -5.33 -8.11 -14.85
N SER A 234 -5.96 -7.00 -15.24
CA SER A 234 -7.35 -6.70 -14.83
C SER A 234 -8.32 -7.82 -15.22
N GLU A 235 -8.08 -8.48 -16.34
CA GLU A 235 -8.84 -9.63 -16.83
C GLU A 235 -8.79 -10.81 -15.84
N VAL A 236 -7.69 -10.98 -15.10
CA VAL A 236 -7.60 -11.98 -14.03
C VAL A 236 -8.57 -11.61 -12.92
N PHE A 237 -8.59 -10.34 -12.49
CA PHE A 237 -9.52 -9.87 -11.47
C PHE A 237 -10.98 -9.99 -11.90
N ASP A 238 -11.29 -9.73 -13.18
CA ASP A 238 -12.64 -9.91 -13.73
C ASP A 238 -13.09 -11.37 -13.61
N LEU A 239 -12.22 -12.33 -13.98
CA LEU A 239 -12.48 -13.76 -13.83
C LEU A 239 -12.68 -14.15 -12.35
N LEU A 240 -11.81 -13.69 -11.46
CA LEU A 240 -11.89 -14.01 -10.02
C LEU A 240 -13.17 -13.44 -9.39
N LYS A 241 -13.57 -12.22 -9.75
CA LYS A 241 -14.82 -11.59 -9.29
C LYS A 241 -16.04 -12.36 -9.82
N GLN A 242 -16.05 -12.65 -11.11
CA GLN A 242 -17.18 -13.30 -11.78
C GLN A 242 -17.41 -14.74 -11.29
N PHE A 243 -16.36 -15.55 -11.19
CA PHE A 243 -16.50 -16.99 -10.95
C PHE A 243 -16.33 -17.39 -9.49
N LEU A 244 -15.52 -16.65 -8.72
CA LEU A 244 -15.17 -17.01 -7.34
C LEU A 244 -15.68 -15.99 -6.31
N ASN A 245 -16.38 -14.94 -6.74
CA ASN A 245 -16.84 -13.85 -5.88
C ASN A 245 -15.71 -13.23 -5.05
N ILE A 246 -14.51 -13.16 -5.63
CA ILE A 246 -13.36 -12.51 -4.99
C ILE A 246 -13.46 -11.01 -5.26
N ASN A 247 -13.62 -10.24 -4.19
CA ASN A 247 -13.80 -8.79 -4.25
C ASN A 247 -12.77 -8.02 -3.40
N THR A 248 -11.83 -8.73 -2.79
CA THR A 248 -10.86 -8.17 -1.84
C THR A 248 -9.43 -8.50 -2.23
N GLU A 249 -8.55 -7.50 -2.33
CA GLU A 249 -7.09 -7.68 -2.45
C GLU A 249 -6.42 -7.53 -1.09
N VAL A 250 -5.60 -8.50 -0.64
CA VAL A 250 -4.95 -8.39 0.68
C VAL A 250 -3.55 -7.77 0.66
N PHE A 251 -2.96 -7.64 -0.53
CA PHE A 251 -1.69 -6.93 -0.74
C PHE A 251 -1.83 -5.94 -1.88
N ALA A 252 -2.35 -4.77 -1.58
CA ALA A 252 -2.49 -3.68 -2.53
C ALA A 252 -2.13 -2.33 -1.90
N SER A 253 -2.52 -1.26 -2.58
CA SER A 253 -2.23 0.13 -2.25
C SER A 253 -3.27 1.04 -2.93
N PRO A 254 -3.39 2.28 -2.47
CA PRO A 254 -4.14 3.32 -3.16
C PRO A 254 -3.67 3.60 -4.58
N PHE A 255 -2.52 3.08 -5.02
CA PHE A 255 -2.09 3.15 -6.41
C PHE A 255 -2.51 1.91 -7.20
N ASN A 256 -2.45 0.74 -6.57
CA ASN A 256 -2.41 -0.54 -7.28
C ASN A 256 -3.58 -1.50 -7.13
N ARG A 257 -4.56 -1.19 -6.29
CA ARG A 257 -5.79 -2.00 -6.25
C ARG A 257 -6.50 -2.02 -7.61
N ASN A 258 -7.03 -3.19 -7.96
CA ASN A 258 -7.99 -3.44 -9.03
C ASN A 258 -9.40 -3.71 -8.47
N LEU A 259 -9.50 -4.23 -7.24
CA LEU A 259 -10.75 -4.51 -6.55
C LEU A 259 -11.13 -3.34 -5.62
N GLU A 260 -12.42 -3.28 -5.30
CA GLU A 260 -12.99 -2.22 -4.47
C GLU A 260 -12.47 -2.31 -3.03
N ASN A 261 -12.50 -3.52 -2.46
CA ASN A 261 -12.02 -3.81 -1.12
C ASN A 261 -10.54 -4.17 -1.17
N TYR A 262 -9.74 -3.59 -0.28
CA TYR A 262 -8.33 -3.90 -0.25
C TYR A 262 -7.65 -3.59 1.08
N PHE A 263 -6.65 -4.39 1.42
CA PHE A 263 -5.68 -4.11 2.47
C PHE A 263 -4.42 -3.51 1.86
N SER A 264 -3.72 -2.71 2.65
CA SER A 264 -2.50 -2.02 2.22
C SER A 264 -1.56 -1.80 3.39
N LEU A 265 -0.32 -1.40 3.09
CA LEU A 265 0.73 -1.38 4.09
C LEU A 265 0.55 -0.26 5.14
N PHE A 266 0.06 0.92 4.72
CA PHE A 266 0.09 2.12 5.54
C PHE A 266 -1.26 2.54 6.07
N GLU A 267 -1.26 3.08 7.28
CA GLU A 267 -2.47 3.62 7.93
C GLU A 267 -3.09 4.79 7.16
N SER A 268 -2.28 5.59 6.43
CA SER A 268 -2.77 6.68 5.59
C SER A 268 -3.67 6.20 4.45
N ASP A 269 -3.58 4.92 4.07
CA ASP A 269 -4.26 4.40 2.89
C ASP A 269 -5.76 4.21 3.15
N LYS A 270 -6.19 4.20 4.42
CA LYS A 270 -7.60 4.16 4.81
C LYS A 270 -8.43 5.31 4.26
N TYR A 271 -7.80 6.48 4.06
CA TYR A 271 -8.44 7.64 3.45
C TYR A 271 -8.76 7.45 1.96
N PHE A 272 -8.28 6.35 1.37
CA PHE A 272 -8.53 5.94 -0.01
C PHE A 272 -9.26 4.58 -0.06
N GLY A 273 -9.91 4.20 1.05
CA GLY A 273 -10.73 2.99 1.17
C GLY A 273 -9.99 1.73 1.59
N SER A 274 -8.74 1.81 2.07
CA SER A 274 -8.07 0.61 2.56
C SER A 274 -8.63 0.14 3.92
N PHE A 275 -8.70 -1.18 4.11
CA PHE A 275 -8.96 -1.83 5.41
C PHE A 275 -7.72 -1.88 6.33
N GLY A 276 -6.67 -1.14 5.98
CA GLY A 276 -5.41 -1.07 6.71
C GLY A 276 -4.51 -2.27 6.45
N ASN A 277 -3.62 -2.54 7.39
CA ASN A 277 -2.58 -3.54 7.26
C ASN A 277 -3.15 -4.96 7.45
N PHE A 278 -3.02 -5.80 6.41
CA PHE A 278 -3.46 -7.19 6.44
C PHE A 278 -2.93 -7.94 7.66
N ASN A 279 -1.64 -7.85 7.97
CA ASN A 279 -1.04 -8.60 9.10
C ASN A 279 -1.65 -8.23 10.46
N LYS A 280 -2.24 -7.03 10.59
CA LYS A 280 -2.93 -6.60 11.81
C LYS A 280 -4.40 -6.98 11.83
N ASN A 281 -5.03 -7.01 10.66
CA ASN A 281 -6.48 -7.08 10.51
C ASN A 281 -6.96 -8.38 9.84
N TYR A 282 -6.07 -9.35 9.59
CA TYR A 282 -6.37 -10.56 8.81
C TYR A 282 -7.51 -11.40 9.42
N LEU A 283 -7.66 -11.41 10.74
CA LEU A 283 -8.75 -12.11 11.43
C LEU A 283 -10.15 -11.52 11.12
N ASN A 284 -10.21 -10.30 10.59
CA ASN A 284 -11.47 -9.66 10.20
C ASN A 284 -11.93 -10.08 8.79
N ILE A 285 -11.16 -10.90 8.08
CA ILE A 285 -11.50 -11.34 6.73
C ILE A 285 -12.57 -12.44 6.79
N GLN A 286 -13.68 -12.16 6.11
CA GLN A 286 -14.87 -13.01 6.07
C GLN A 286 -15.39 -13.22 4.64
N GLN A 287 -14.64 -12.77 3.64
CA GLN A 287 -15.01 -12.81 2.23
C GLN A 287 -13.84 -13.37 1.41
N ASN A 288 -14.13 -13.92 0.23
CA ASN A 288 -13.10 -14.46 -0.65
C ASN A 288 -12.15 -13.37 -1.13
N PHE A 289 -10.85 -13.68 -1.19
CA PHE A 289 -9.82 -12.66 -1.44
C PHE A 289 -8.70 -13.14 -2.35
N GLN A 290 -8.01 -12.17 -2.97
CA GLN A 290 -6.82 -12.36 -3.79
C GLN A 290 -5.60 -11.89 -3.00
N ALA A 291 -4.53 -12.69 -3.00
CA ALA A 291 -3.26 -12.34 -2.37
C ALA A 291 -2.09 -12.42 -3.35
N ASN A 292 -1.38 -11.30 -3.54
CA ASN A 292 -0.13 -11.24 -4.29
C ASN A 292 0.92 -10.58 -3.40
N PRO A 293 1.53 -11.33 -2.46
CA PRO A 293 2.41 -10.75 -1.47
C PRO A 293 3.69 -10.22 -2.13
N PRO A 294 4.34 -9.19 -1.56
CA PRO A 294 5.66 -8.79 -2.03
C PRO A 294 6.66 -9.94 -1.88
N PHE A 295 7.65 -9.97 -2.77
CA PHE A 295 8.59 -11.08 -2.95
C PHE A 295 9.64 -11.15 -1.82
N ILE A 296 9.18 -11.44 -0.61
CA ILE A 296 9.96 -11.47 0.64
C ILE A 296 9.76 -12.84 1.30
N ASP A 297 10.82 -13.66 1.32
CA ASP A 297 10.74 -15.06 1.77
C ASP A 297 10.07 -15.27 3.13
N ASN A 298 10.45 -14.46 4.13
CA ASN A 298 9.93 -14.64 5.49
C ASN A 298 8.47 -14.20 5.61
N LEU A 299 8.05 -13.27 4.75
CA LEU A 299 6.65 -12.87 4.70
C LEU A 299 5.79 -14.06 4.27
N PHE A 300 6.21 -14.82 3.26
CA PHE A 300 5.44 -15.96 2.78
C PHE A 300 5.14 -17.01 3.86
N THR A 301 6.10 -17.30 4.75
CA THR A 301 5.88 -18.27 5.83
C THR A 301 4.89 -17.75 6.87
N HIS A 302 5.03 -16.49 7.30
CA HIS A 302 4.08 -15.90 8.24
C HIS A 302 2.68 -15.75 7.63
N PHE A 303 2.65 -15.29 6.38
CA PHE A 303 1.44 -15.13 5.58
C PHE A 303 0.70 -16.45 5.40
N ALA A 304 1.41 -17.54 5.08
CA ALA A 304 0.80 -18.87 4.96
C ALA A 304 0.08 -19.29 6.25
N ALA A 305 0.70 -19.08 7.41
CA ALA A 305 0.06 -19.37 8.70
C ALA A 305 -1.21 -18.53 8.93
N GLN A 306 -1.20 -17.24 8.56
CA GLN A 306 -2.38 -16.37 8.66
C GLN A 306 -3.50 -16.83 7.73
N ILE A 307 -3.18 -17.25 6.50
CA ILE A 307 -4.16 -17.79 5.55
C ILE A 307 -4.85 -19.03 6.12
N LEU A 308 -4.08 -19.99 6.64
CA LEU A 308 -4.65 -21.20 7.22
C LEU A 308 -5.58 -20.87 8.41
N GLN A 309 -5.23 -19.90 9.24
CA GLN A 309 -6.10 -19.43 10.33
C GLN A 309 -7.39 -18.77 9.83
N ILE A 310 -7.34 -17.94 8.78
CA ILE A 310 -8.54 -17.35 8.16
C ILE A 310 -9.47 -18.45 7.67
N LEU A 311 -8.92 -19.43 6.96
CA LEU A 311 -9.67 -20.55 6.39
C LEU A 311 -10.29 -21.40 7.50
N GLU A 312 -9.54 -21.69 8.56
CA GLU A 312 -10.01 -22.44 9.72
C GLU A 312 -11.16 -21.74 10.45
N ILE A 313 -10.97 -20.47 10.83
CA ILE A 313 -11.98 -19.69 11.58
C ILE A 313 -13.27 -19.58 10.78
N ASN A 314 -13.20 -19.27 9.49
CA ASN A 314 -14.40 -19.14 8.66
C ASN A 314 -15.08 -20.49 8.40
N THR A 315 -14.30 -21.58 8.29
CA THR A 315 -14.84 -22.94 8.21
C THR A 315 -15.61 -23.32 9.48
N GLN A 316 -15.04 -23.05 10.65
CA GLN A 316 -15.71 -23.28 11.95
C GLN A 316 -17.00 -22.47 12.08
N ASN A 317 -17.05 -21.28 11.47
CA ASN A 317 -18.23 -20.42 11.45
C ASN A 317 -19.22 -20.74 10.30
N ASN A 318 -19.02 -21.83 9.56
CA ASN A 318 -19.84 -22.22 8.40
C ASN A 318 -19.99 -21.12 7.34
N ARG A 319 -18.94 -20.33 7.14
CA ARG A 319 -18.90 -19.29 6.11
C ARG A 319 -18.10 -19.78 4.91
N GLU A 320 -18.57 -19.48 3.71
CA GLU A 320 -17.76 -19.68 2.51
C GLU A 320 -16.50 -18.82 2.62
N ILE A 321 -15.34 -19.44 2.40
CA ILE A 321 -14.07 -18.73 2.34
C ILE A 321 -13.13 -19.44 1.37
N GLY A 322 -12.46 -18.64 0.55
CA GLY A 322 -11.35 -19.09 -0.26
C GLY A 322 -10.50 -17.94 -0.75
N CYS A 323 -9.36 -18.30 -1.32
CA CYS A 323 -8.38 -17.34 -1.78
C CYS A 323 -7.59 -17.83 -2.97
N VAL A 324 -7.10 -16.86 -3.73
CA VAL A 324 -6.20 -17.06 -4.87
C VAL A 324 -4.88 -16.37 -4.55
N ILE A 325 -3.82 -17.15 -4.41
CA ILE A 325 -2.52 -16.69 -3.93
C ILE A 325 -1.48 -16.83 -5.03
N VAL A 326 -0.73 -15.75 -5.29
CA VAL A 326 0.31 -15.71 -6.32
C VAL A 326 1.69 -15.81 -5.67
N PHE A 327 2.48 -16.80 -6.10
CA PHE A 327 3.86 -17.03 -5.66
C PHE A 327 4.85 -16.92 -6.83
N PRO A 328 5.98 -16.23 -6.63
CA PRO A 328 7.05 -16.14 -7.64
C PRO A 328 8.00 -17.36 -7.67
N TRP A 329 7.96 -18.23 -6.67
CA TRP A 329 8.77 -19.46 -6.58
C TRP A 329 8.18 -20.46 -5.55
N GLN A 330 8.54 -21.74 -5.66
CA GLN A 330 8.02 -22.83 -4.81
C GLN A 330 8.94 -23.17 -3.62
N ASP A 331 10.21 -22.76 -3.64
CA ASP A 331 11.21 -23.09 -2.62
C ASP A 331 11.06 -22.26 -1.34
N ASN A 332 9.83 -22.14 -0.84
CA ASN A 332 9.48 -21.43 0.37
C ASN A 332 8.65 -22.31 1.31
N GLN A 333 8.94 -22.26 2.61
CA GLN A 333 8.18 -23.03 3.61
C GLN A 333 6.70 -22.69 3.62
N GLY A 334 6.34 -21.42 3.43
CA GLY A 334 4.94 -20.99 3.31
C GLY A 334 4.22 -21.58 2.10
N TYR A 335 4.93 -21.75 0.98
CA TYR A 335 4.38 -22.43 -0.20
C TYR A 335 4.00 -23.88 0.13
N TYR A 336 4.95 -24.64 0.69
CA TYR A 336 4.72 -26.04 1.06
C TYR A 336 3.63 -26.19 2.13
N GLN A 337 3.55 -25.27 3.09
CA GLN A 337 2.49 -25.27 4.10
C GLN A 337 1.10 -25.16 3.48
N LEU A 338 0.93 -24.26 2.51
CA LEU A 338 -0.34 -24.05 1.82
C LEU A 338 -0.69 -25.24 0.92
N GLN A 339 0.27 -25.71 0.12
CA GLN A 339 0.08 -26.82 -0.82
C GLN A 339 -0.29 -28.15 -0.13
N ASN A 340 0.25 -28.39 1.07
CA ASN A 340 -0.01 -29.61 1.84
C ASN A 340 -1.18 -29.46 2.83
N SER A 341 -1.90 -28.33 2.82
CA SER A 341 -3.02 -28.11 3.72
C SER A 341 -4.30 -28.79 3.23
N ASP A 342 -5.22 -29.09 4.15
CA ASP A 342 -6.55 -29.64 3.82
C ASP A 342 -7.41 -28.66 2.99
N TYR A 343 -7.02 -27.39 2.92
CA TYR A 343 -7.69 -26.35 2.15
C TYR A 343 -7.17 -26.21 0.72
N PHE A 344 -6.10 -26.90 0.34
CA PHE A 344 -5.58 -26.84 -1.02
C PHE A 344 -6.58 -27.43 -2.02
N ILE A 345 -6.81 -26.72 -3.14
CA ILE A 345 -7.76 -27.13 -4.17
C ILE A 345 -7.03 -27.39 -5.49
N ASP A 346 -6.27 -26.42 -5.98
CA ASP A 346 -5.62 -26.47 -7.29
C ASP A 346 -4.38 -25.58 -7.34
N GLU A 347 -3.50 -25.84 -8.30
CA GLU A 347 -2.29 -25.07 -8.59
C GLU A 347 -2.21 -24.80 -10.09
N ILE A 348 -2.07 -23.53 -10.45
CA ILE A 348 -1.86 -23.10 -11.84
C ILE A 348 -0.41 -22.63 -11.97
N GLU A 349 0.36 -23.33 -12.82
CA GLU A 349 1.73 -22.93 -13.16
C GLU A 349 1.76 -22.05 -14.42
N LEU A 350 2.36 -20.87 -14.29
CA LEU A 350 2.68 -19.98 -15.39
C LEU A 350 4.18 -20.04 -15.68
N LEU A 351 4.53 -20.59 -16.84
CA LEU A 351 5.94 -20.74 -17.21
C LEU A 351 6.64 -19.40 -17.41
N LYS A 352 7.91 -19.35 -17.01
CA LYS A 352 8.84 -18.25 -17.25
C LYS A 352 8.84 -17.85 -18.72
N ASN A 353 8.84 -16.54 -18.97
CA ASN A 353 8.78 -15.95 -20.31
C ASN A 353 7.51 -16.28 -21.13
N ALA A 354 6.49 -16.91 -20.54
CA ALA A 354 5.22 -17.21 -21.19
C ALA A 354 4.06 -16.34 -20.71
N HIS A 355 4.26 -15.51 -19.68
CA HIS A 355 3.21 -14.67 -19.10
C HIS A 355 3.69 -13.24 -18.82
N TYR A 356 2.72 -12.36 -18.60
CA TYR A 356 2.93 -10.94 -18.34
C TYR A 356 2.18 -10.49 -17.09
N TYR A 357 2.82 -9.59 -16.36
CA TYR A 357 2.18 -8.77 -15.35
C TYR A 357 1.91 -7.37 -15.90
N THR A 358 1.14 -6.57 -15.16
CA THR A 358 0.91 -5.17 -15.49
C THR A 358 1.84 -4.27 -14.65
N ASP A 359 2.67 -3.49 -15.33
CA ASP A 359 3.27 -2.27 -14.76
C ASP A 359 2.17 -1.24 -14.66
N GLN A 360 1.87 -0.79 -13.47
CA GLN A 360 0.78 0.15 -13.27
C GLN A 360 1.15 1.61 -13.54
N ASN A 361 2.43 1.97 -13.39
CA ASN A 361 2.89 3.32 -13.66
C ASN A 361 2.78 3.63 -15.15
N SER A 362 3.13 2.65 -15.99
CA SER A 362 3.05 2.77 -17.45
C SER A 362 1.78 2.16 -18.06
N CYS A 363 0.99 1.40 -17.28
CA CYS A 363 -0.07 0.53 -17.78
C CYS A 363 0.42 -0.42 -18.89
N SER A 364 1.71 -0.80 -18.84
CA SER A 364 2.35 -1.65 -19.84
C SER A 364 2.56 -3.07 -19.32
N SER A 365 2.73 -4.03 -20.22
CA SER A 365 3.00 -5.41 -19.82
C SER A 365 4.48 -5.64 -19.48
N ILE A 366 4.74 -6.15 -18.28
CA ILE A 366 6.04 -6.66 -17.84
C ILE A 366 6.09 -8.15 -18.14
N LYS A 367 7.00 -8.58 -19.01
CA LYS A 367 7.23 -10.00 -19.26
C LYS A 367 7.91 -10.64 -18.06
N SER A 368 7.31 -11.68 -17.50
CA SER A 368 7.88 -12.36 -16.33
C SER A 368 9.14 -13.15 -16.70
N LYS A 369 10.17 -13.02 -15.87
CA LYS A 369 11.46 -13.71 -16.00
C LYS A 369 11.59 -14.91 -15.06
N PHE A 370 10.51 -15.32 -14.41
CA PHE A 370 10.43 -16.46 -13.49
C PHE A 370 9.10 -17.21 -13.71
N ASN A 371 9.00 -18.43 -13.19
CA ASN A 371 7.72 -19.15 -13.15
C ASN A 371 6.86 -18.54 -12.06
N THR A 372 5.55 -18.46 -12.30
CA THR A 372 4.60 -18.01 -11.29
C THR A 372 3.64 -19.14 -10.97
N TYR A 373 3.37 -19.33 -9.68
CA TYR A 373 2.50 -20.38 -9.18
C TYR A 373 1.30 -19.72 -8.52
N ILE A 374 0.10 -20.11 -8.96
CA ILE A 374 -1.15 -19.59 -8.42
C ILE A 374 -1.81 -20.72 -7.63
N LEU A 375 -1.86 -20.59 -6.31
CA LEU A 375 -2.52 -21.54 -5.44
C LEU A 375 -3.97 -21.13 -5.23
N ILE A 376 -4.87 -22.09 -5.42
CA ILE A 376 -6.30 -21.96 -5.10
C ILE A 376 -6.53 -22.71 -3.79
N LEU A 377 -6.96 -21.98 -2.75
CA LEU A 377 -7.29 -22.57 -1.47
C LEU A 377 -8.69 -22.17 -1.04
N GLY A 378 -9.37 -23.02 -0.28
CA GLY A 378 -10.67 -22.71 0.26
C GLY A 378 -11.28 -23.88 1.01
N ASN A 379 -12.33 -23.58 1.75
CA ASN A 379 -13.12 -24.63 2.40
C ASN A 379 -14.05 -25.34 1.40
N THR A 380 -14.82 -26.32 1.87
CA THR A 380 -15.70 -27.13 1.02
C THR A 380 -16.65 -26.29 0.16
N PHE A 381 -17.23 -25.22 0.71
CA PHE A 381 -18.14 -24.35 -0.05
C PHE A 381 -17.43 -23.67 -1.22
N PHE A 382 -16.24 -23.13 -0.99
CA PHE A 382 -15.44 -22.49 -2.04
C PHE A 382 -14.91 -23.51 -3.06
N LYS A 383 -14.51 -24.70 -2.59
CA LYS A 383 -14.08 -25.81 -3.44
C LYS A 383 -15.18 -26.26 -4.39
N ASP A 384 -16.40 -26.42 -3.90
CA ASP A 384 -17.55 -26.80 -4.73
C ASP A 384 -17.84 -25.74 -5.80
N LYS A 385 -17.74 -24.45 -5.44
CA LYS A 385 -17.87 -23.33 -6.40
C LYS A 385 -16.77 -23.37 -7.47
N TYR A 386 -15.52 -23.59 -7.08
CA TYR A 386 -14.40 -23.69 -8.01
C TYR A 386 -14.59 -24.83 -9.00
N LEU A 387 -14.97 -26.02 -8.52
CA LEU A 387 -15.17 -27.22 -9.35
C LEU A 387 -16.34 -27.10 -10.34
N GLN A 388 -17.28 -26.18 -10.11
CA GLN A 388 -18.35 -25.87 -11.08
C GLN A 388 -17.86 -25.02 -12.26
N CYS A 389 -16.62 -24.51 -12.21
CA CYS A 389 -16.02 -23.65 -13.23
C CYS A 389 -14.80 -24.33 -13.88
N PRO A 390 -14.95 -25.45 -14.61
CA PRO A 390 -13.83 -26.29 -15.06
C PRO A 390 -12.85 -25.61 -16.02
N TYR A 391 -13.25 -24.49 -16.64
CA TYR A 391 -12.41 -23.72 -17.58
C TYR A 391 -11.70 -22.53 -16.92
N LEU A 392 -11.89 -22.31 -15.62
CA LEU A 392 -11.36 -21.13 -14.94
C LEU A 392 -9.84 -21.10 -14.96
N SER A 393 -9.18 -22.23 -14.69
CA SER A 393 -7.71 -22.33 -14.71
C SER A 393 -7.12 -21.92 -16.05
N ASP A 394 -7.65 -22.49 -17.15
CA ASP A 394 -7.24 -22.15 -18.51
C ASP A 394 -7.50 -20.67 -18.84
N SER A 395 -8.63 -20.12 -18.37
CA SER A 395 -8.99 -18.71 -18.59
C SER A 395 -8.03 -17.78 -17.85
N ILE A 396 -7.62 -18.13 -16.63
CA ILE A 396 -6.61 -17.40 -15.87
C ILE A 396 -5.28 -17.43 -16.63
N VAL A 397 -4.84 -18.60 -17.09
CA VAL A 397 -3.61 -18.74 -17.89
C VAL A 397 -3.65 -17.83 -19.13
N GLN A 398 -4.75 -17.86 -19.88
CA GLN A 398 -4.94 -17.00 -21.05
C GLN A 398 -4.89 -15.52 -20.70
N ALA A 399 -5.55 -15.11 -19.61
CA ALA A 399 -5.54 -13.72 -19.15
C ALA A 399 -4.13 -13.21 -18.84
N PHE A 400 -3.24 -14.07 -18.32
CA PHE A 400 -1.82 -13.76 -18.09
C PHE A 400 -0.96 -13.72 -19.37
N GLN A 401 -1.40 -14.36 -20.46
CA GLN A 401 -0.68 -14.39 -21.74
C GLN A 401 -0.96 -13.17 -22.63
N ILE A 402 -2.03 -12.42 -22.33
CA ILE A 402 -2.38 -11.22 -23.08
C ILE A 402 -1.33 -10.13 -22.85
N LYS A 403 -0.65 -9.74 -23.92
CA LYS A 403 0.24 -8.57 -23.93
C LYS A 403 -0.58 -7.30 -24.15
N LYS A 404 -0.70 -6.45 -23.14
CA LYS A 404 -1.28 -5.12 -23.29
C LYS A 404 -0.28 -4.21 -24.00
N HIS A 405 -0.68 -3.66 -25.14
CA HIS A 405 0.04 -2.57 -25.78
C HIS A 405 -0.26 -1.27 -25.01
N ASN A 406 0.73 -0.37 -24.89
CA ASN A 406 0.61 0.90 -24.19
C ASN A 406 -0.70 1.63 -24.55
N ILE A 407 -1.71 1.54 -23.68
CA ILE A 407 -2.95 2.31 -23.81
C ILE A 407 -2.71 3.67 -23.15
N LYS A 408 -1.78 4.47 -23.69
CA LYS A 408 -1.65 5.89 -23.31
C LYS A 408 -2.74 6.77 -23.93
N LEU A 409 -3.72 6.18 -24.63
CA LEU A 409 -4.65 6.91 -25.51
C LEU A 409 -6.15 6.84 -25.14
N LEU A 410 -6.54 6.19 -24.04
CA LEU A 410 -7.97 6.03 -23.69
C LEU A 410 -8.39 6.49 -22.29
N LYS A 411 -7.57 7.26 -21.56
CA LYS A 411 -7.99 7.94 -20.31
C LYS A 411 -8.17 9.47 -20.47
N GLN A 412 -8.52 9.92 -21.67
CA GLN A 412 -8.89 11.32 -21.96
C GLN A 412 -10.38 11.49 -22.36
N ILE A 413 -11.22 10.50 -22.06
CA ILE A 413 -12.67 10.60 -22.08
C ILE A 413 -13.14 10.24 -20.67
#